data_AF-A0AAN8BSC4-F1
#
_entry.id   AF-A0AAN8BSC4-F1
#
_cell.length_a   1.000
_cell.length_b   1.000
_cell.length_c   1.000
_cell.angle_alpha   90.00
_cell.angle_beta   90.00
_cell.angle_gamma   90.00
#
_symmetry.space_group_name_H-M   'P 1'
#
loop_
_entity.id
_entity.type
_entity.pdbx_description
1 polymer ?
#
loop_
_entity_poly.entity_id
_entity_poly.type
_entity_poly.pdbx_seq_one_letter_code
_entity_poly.pdbx_strand_id
1 'polypeptide(L)'
;MPEVSKMKKPDVKLVLLGDMNVGKTSLLHRYTERKFKDTVSTVGGAFFLKQWGPYNISIWDTAGREQFHGLGSMYCRGAAAVILTYDVSNWQSLAELEERFLSLTDTANHDCIYALVGNKADLTDPRAQLCQDSDEASKDRMDCGEERTETQVLSACPTPPASPVSLSGITPGKQVTPEDAMALYGRILRYKGLEEKSSLPADKMCFETSAKTGYNVDNLFEALFDLVLPSILRNKNENQHSPTVDLEECRGAKRGRPSCC
;
A
#
# COMPACT_ATOMS: atom_id res chain seq x y z
N MET A 1 35.82 13.30 12.36
CA MET A 1 34.37 13.42 12.61
C MET A 1 33.66 12.66 11.49
N PRO A 2 32.81 11.67 11.77
CA PRO A 2 32.09 10.98 10.71
C PRO A 2 31.12 11.98 10.07
N GLU A 3 31.09 12.03 8.73
CA GLU A 3 30.11 12.81 7.98
C GLU A 3 28.71 12.39 8.42
N VAL A 4 27.94 13.35 8.94
CA VAL A 4 26.50 13.20 9.07
C VAL A 4 25.97 13.03 7.65
N SER A 5 25.63 11.80 7.27
CA SER A 5 25.06 11.48 5.98
C SER A 5 23.81 12.34 5.77
N LYS A 6 23.90 13.38 4.95
CA LYS A 6 22.75 14.20 4.55
C LYS A 6 21.68 13.25 4.03
N MET A 7 20.55 13.14 4.72
CA MET A 7 19.41 12.35 4.24
C MET A 7 19.03 12.90 2.86
N LYS A 8 19.11 12.05 1.84
CA LYS A 8 18.72 12.41 0.48
C LYS A 8 17.22 12.72 0.47
N LYS A 9 16.85 13.89 -0.06
CA LYS A 9 15.45 14.30 -0.23
C LYS A 9 14.74 13.26 -1.12
N PRO A 10 13.54 12.77 -0.76
CA PRO A 10 12.79 11.88 -1.63
C PRO A 10 12.34 12.64 -2.90
N ASP A 11 12.48 12.00 -4.05
CA ASP A 11 12.02 12.49 -5.35
C ASP A 11 10.50 12.29 -5.51
N VAL A 12 9.95 11.23 -4.89
CA VAL A 12 8.53 10.88 -4.99
C VAL A 12 8.02 10.23 -3.70
N LYS A 13 6.70 10.23 -3.54
CA LYS A 13 6.01 9.71 -2.37
C LYS A 13 4.93 8.70 -2.74
N LEU A 14 5.03 7.51 -2.14
CA LEU A 14 4.03 6.46 -2.11
C LEU A 14 3.43 6.35 -0.71
N VAL A 15 2.14 6.03 -0.62
CA VAL A 15 1.43 5.86 0.66
C VAL A 15 0.64 4.56 0.63
N LEU A 16 0.78 3.73 1.67
CA LEU A 16 -0.07 2.57 1.90
C LEU A 16 -1.23 2.96 2.81
N LEU A 17 -2.45 2.67 2.38
CA LEU A 17 -3.69 2.93 3.11
C LEU A 17 -4.56 1.67 3.13
N GLY A 18 -5.48 1.61 4.09
CA GLY A 18 -6.39 0.48 4.27
C GLY A 18 -6.64 0.20 5.74
N ASP A 19 -7.63 -0.65 6.03
CA ASP A 19 -8.06 -0.93 7.39
C ASP A 19 -6.94 -1.56 8.25
N MET A 20 -7.18 -1.64 9.56
CA MET A 20 -6.35 -2.40 10.47
C MET A 20 -6.24 -3.86 10.01
N ASN A 21 -5.09 -4.49 10.30
CA ASN A 21 -4.88 -5.93 10.13
C ASN A 21 -4.96 -6.47 8.69
N VAL A 22 -5.15 -5.62 7.67
CA VAL A 22 -5.06 -6.03 6.25
C VAL A 22 -3.62 -6.38 5.84
N GLY A 23 -2.63 -5.94 6.63
CA GLY A 23 -1.21 -6.33 6.48
C GLY A 23 -0.33 -5.34 5.72
N LYS A 24 -0.65 -4.03 5.72
CA LYS A 24 0.15 -2.96 5.10
C LYS A 24 1.62 -2.97 5.55
N THR A 25 1.82 -2.97 6.86
CA THR A 25 3.15 -3.03 7.49
C THR A 25 3.88 -4.30 7.08
N SER A 26 3.25 -5.47 7.23
CA SER A 26 3.85 -6.76 6.82
C SER A 26 4.21 -6.80 5.34
N LEU A 27 3.39 -6.19 4.47
CA LEU A 27 3.65 -6.11 3.03
C LEU A 27 4.90 -5.26 2.74
N LEU A 28 5.02 -4.10 3.40
CA LEU A 28 6.20 -3.24 3.26
C LEU A 28 7.47 -3.89 3.82
N HIS A 29 7.38 -4.54 4.98
CA HIS A 29 8.49 -5.30 5.55
C HIS A 29 8.88 -6.49 4.65
N ARG A 30 7.91 -7.17 4.03
CA ARG A 30 8.21 -8.25 3.07
C ARG A 30 8.99 -7.71 1.87
N TYR A 31 8.60 -6.56 1.31
CA TYR A 31 9.32 -5.94 0.21
C TYR A 31 10.74 -5.45 0.60
N THR A 32 10.89 -4.86 1.78
CA THR A 32 12.14 -4.20 2.18
C THR A 32 13.14 -5.13 2.86
N GLU A 33 12.67 -6.02 3.75
CA GLU A 33 13.50 -6.92 4.56
C GLU A 33 13.52 -8.37 4.04
N ARG A 34 12.70 -8.73 3.05
CA ARG A 34 12.49 -10.12 2.61
C ARG A 34 12.05 -11.06 3.74
N LYS A 35 11.42 -10.51 4.78
CA LYS A 35 11.00 -11.26 5.96
C LYS A 35 9.54 -11.03 6.25
N PHE A 36 8.89 -12.09 6.74
CA PHE A 36 7.59 -12.00 7.39
C PHE A 36 7.80 -12.25 8.88
N LYS A 37 7.43 -11.25 9.69
CA LYS A 37 7.49 -11.29 11.15
C LYS A 37 6.17 -10.81 11.69
N ASP A 38 5.87 -11.20 12.91
CA ASP A 38 4.75 -10.62 13.64
C ASP A 38 4.99 -9.12 13.81
N THR A 39 4.12 -8.33 13.21
CA THR A 39 4.15 -6.86 13.29
C THR A 39 3.23 -6.41 14.42
N VAL A 40 3.71 -5.47 15.23
CA VAL A 40 2.83 -4.72 16.13
C VAL A 40 2.01 -3.70 15.33
N SER A 41 0.85 -3.31 15.85
CA SER A 41 0.04 -2.26 15.23
C SER A 41 0.85 -0.98 15.04
N THR A 42 0.88 -0.46 13.81
CA THR A 42 1.55 0.82 13.50
C THR A 42 0.90 1.95 14.28
N VAL A 43 1.73 2.76 14.95
CA VAL A 43 1.30 3.97 15.67
C VAL A 43 1.72 5.17 14.83
N GLY A 44 0.74 5.90 14.28
CA GLY A 44 1.00 7.04 13.41
C GLY A 44 1.36 6.61 11.98
N GLY A 45 2.54 7.04 11.50
CA GLY A 45 3.03 6.71 10.17
C GLY A 45 4.51 6.34 10.21
N ALA A 46 4.88 5.24 9.58
CA ALA A 46 6.27 4.82 9.41
C ALA A 46 6.78 5.24 8.02
N PHE A 47 8.03 5.69 7.98
CA PHE A 47 8.68 6.20 6.78
C PHE A 47 9.81 5.27 6.35
N PHE A 48 9.79 4.89 5.07
CA PHE A 48 10.83 4.08 4.44
C PHE A 48 11.33 4.79 3.17
N LEU A 49 12.64 4.77 2.95
CA LEU A 49 13.26 5.33 1.76
C LEU A 49 13.90 4.21 0.93
N LYS A 50 13.44 4.05 -0.31
CA LYS A 50 13.97 3.06 -1.26
C LYS A 50 14.57 3.77 -2.46
N GLN A 51 15.77 3.38 -2.85
CA GLN A 51 16.37 3.85 -4.10
C GLN A 51 15.87 2.98 -5.27
N TRP A 52 15.36 3.62 -6.33
CA TRP A 52 14.96 2.99 -7.59
C TRP A 52 15.65 3.73 -8.74
N GLY A 53 16.66 3.08 -9.34
CA GLY A 53 17.57 3.74 -10.28
C GLY A 53 18.27 4.96 -9.66
N PRO A 54 18.21 6.15 -10.30
CA PRO A 54 18.80 7.38 -9.77
C PRO A 54 17.88 8.14 -8.79
N TYR A 55 16.67 7.62 -8.49
CA TYR A 55 15.65 8.32 -7.71
C TYR A 55 15.44 7.69 -6.32
N ASN A 56 15.06 8.51 -5.35
CA ASN A 56 14.69 8.08 -4.01
C ASN A 56 13.16 8.13 -3.86
N ILE A 57 12.55 6.97 -3.62
CA ILE A 57 11.13 6.80 -3.41
C ILE A 57 10.88 6.72 -1.90
N SER A 58 10.08 7.65 -1.38
CA SER A 58 9.56 7.55 -0.01
C SER A 58 8.29 6.72 0.02
N ILE A 59 8.21 5.78 0.94
CA ILE A 59 7.06 4.90 1.14
C ILE A 59 6.57 5.13 2.57
N TRP A 60 5.30 5.46 2.70
CA TRP A 60 4.65 5.74 3.97
C TRP A 60 3.69 4.61 4.34
N ASP A 61 3.96 3.91 5.44
CA ASP A 61 3.03 2.95 6.05
C ASP A 61 2.18 3.69 7.09
N THR A 62 0.86 3.71 6.91
CA THR A 62 -0.07 4.36 7.85
C THR A 62 -0.70 3.36 8.80
N ALA A 63 -1.15 3.87 9.94
CA ALA A 63 -1.69 3.06 11.02
C ALA A 63 -2.98 2.25 10.74
N GLY A 64 -3.78 2.39 9.69
CA GLY A 64 -5.11 1.74 9.58
C GLY A 64 -6.15 2.09 10.67
N ARG A 65 -5.73 2.56 11.85
CA ARG A 65 -6.53 3.15 12.92
C ARG A 65 -6.77 4.65 12.72
N GLU A 66 -6.26 5.27 11.65
CA GLU A 66 -6.36 6.72 11.40
C GLU A 66 -7.79 7.25 11.17
N GLN A 67 -8.80 6.74 11.90
CA GLN A 67 -10.15 7.28 12.06
C GLN A 67 -10.18 8.80 12.38
N PHE A 68 -9.04 9.40 12.73
CA PHE A 68 -8.84 10.85 12.69
C PHE A 68 -8.57 11.30 11.25
N HIS A 69 -9.65 11.63 10.55
CA HIS A 69 -9.68 12.13 9.17
C HIS A 69 -8.58 13.17 8.84
N GLY A 70 -8.16 13.99 9.81
CA GLY A 70 -7.09 14.97 9.62
C GLY A 70 -5.68 14.38 9.41
N LEU A 71 -5.34 13.26 10.07
CA LEU A 71 -4.01 12.65 9.94
C LEU A 71 -3.88 11.85 8.64
N GLY A 72 -4.94 11.14 8.24
CA GLY A 72 -4.97 10.38 6.99
C GLY A 72 -4.68 11.24 5.76
N SER A 73 -5.35 12.39 5.63
CA SER A 73 -5.12 13.33 4.54
C SER A 73 -3.72 13.94 4.58
N MET A 74 -3.16 14.18 5.78
CA MET A 74 -1.78 14.68 5.88
C MET A 74 -0.76 13.69 5.30
N TYR A 75 -0.95 12.38 5.50
CA TYR A 75 -0.11 11.37 4.86
C TYR A 75 -0.30 11.32 3.35
N CYS A 76 -1.51 11.54 2.83
CA CYS A 76 -1.79 11.53 1.40
C CYS A 76 -1.27 12.77 0.66
N ARG A 77 -1.04 13.89 1.37
CA ARG A 77 -0.58 15.13 0.77
C ARG A 77 0.72 14.92 -0.02
N GLY A 78 0.69 15.29 -1.30
CA GLY A 78 1.83 15.20 -2.20
C GLY A 78 2.16 13.77 -2.66
N ALA A 79 1.31 12.78 -2.37
CA ALA A 79 1.49 11.42 -2.84
C ALA A 79 1.34 11.37 -4.37
N ALA A 80 2.30 10.74 -5.03
CA ALA A 80 2.23 10.45 -6.47
C ALA A 80 1.62 9.07 -6.74
N ALA A 81 1.62 8.18 -5.75
CA ALA A 81 0.89 6.94 -5.80
C ALA A 81 0.35 6.53 -4.43
N VAL A 82 -0.83 5.92 -4.43
CA VAL A 82 -1.52 5.41 -3.24
C VAL A 82 -1.85 3.93 -3.45
N ILE A 83 -1.43 3.11 -2.50
CA ILE A 83 -1.72 1.69 -2.43
C ILE A 83 -2.86 1.48 -1.45
N LEU A 84 -4.05 1.15 -1.96
CA LEU A 84 -5.24 0.84 -1.19
C LEU A 84 -5.28 -0.68 -0.94
N THR A 85 -4.97 -1.07 0.30
CA THR A 85 -4.77 -2.47 0.68
C THR A 85 -6.00 -3.00 1.42
N TYR A 86 -6.50 -4.16 1.02
CA TYR A 86 -7.55 -4.91 1.69
C TYR A 86 -7.11 -6.37 1.93
N ASP A 87 -7.88 -7.11 2.72
CA ASP A 87 -7.68 -8.53 2.97
C ASP A 87 -8.64 -9.34 2.07
N VAL A 88 -8.10 -10.23 1.23
CA VAL A 88 -8.90 -11.03 0.28
C VAL A 88 -9.95 -11.90 0.96
N SER A 89 -9.73 -12.29 2.23
CA SER A 89 -10.66 -13.10 3.02
C SER A 89 -11.78 -12.29 3.67
N ASN A 90 -11.69 -10.95 3.65
CA ASN A 90 -12.60 -10.07 4.38
C ASN A 90 -13.20 -8.98 3.46
N TRP A 91 -14.44 -9.22 3.02
CA TRP A 91 -15.23 -8.26 2.24
C TRP A 91 -15.32 -6.86 2.86
N GLN A 92 -15.47 -6.76 4.19
CA GLN A 92 -15.61 -5.47 4.84
C GLN A 92 -14.37 -4.60 4.63
N SER A 93 -13.18 -5.21 4.61
CA SER A 93 -11.94 -4.47 4.39
C SER A 93 -11.86 -3.80 3.01
N LEU A 94 -12.50 -4.39 1.98
CA LEU A 94 -12.64 -3.80 0.66
C LEU A 94 -13.66 -2.65 0.68
N ALA A 95 -14.81 -2.85 1.33
CA ALA A 95 -15.86 -1.83 1.43
C ALA A 95 -15.36 -0.55 2.15
N GLU A 96 -14.60 -0.71 3.23
CA GLU A 96 -14.03 0.42 3.98
C GLU A 96 -13.07 1.27 3.11
N LEU A 97 -12.42 0.68 2.09
CA LEU A 97 -11.57 1.45 1.17
C LEU A 97 -12.37 2.53 0.43
N GLU A 98 -13.56 2.18 -0.04
CA GLU A 98 -14.46 3.11 -0.73
C GLU A 98 -15.08 4.11 0.24
N GLU A 99 -15.61 3.63 1.36
CA GLU A 99 -16.41 4.44 2.27
C GLU A 99 -15.57 5.44 3.08
N ARG A 100 -14.33 5.09 3.42
CA ARG A 100 -13.53 5.87 4.36
C ARG A 100 -12.20 6.30 3.79
N PHE A 101 -11.41 5.37 3.25
CA PHE A 101 -10.03 5.68 2.85
C PHE A 101 -9.96 6.53 1.58
N LEU A 102 -10.90 6.38 0.66
CA LEU A 102 -10.90 7.10 -0.61
C LEU A 102 -10.91 8.63 -0.41
N SER A 103 -11.72 9.13 0.53
CA SER A 103 -11.80 10.57 0.85
C SER A 103 -10.48 11.14 1.40
N LEU A 104 -9.68 10.35 2.10
CA LEU A 104 -8.38 10.79 2.65
C LEU A 104 -7.39 11.15 1.53
N THR A 105 -7.57 10.53 0.36
CA THR A 105 -6.69 10.70 -0.79
C THR A 105 -7.00 11.97 -1.60
N ASP A 106 -7.96 12.80 -1.20
CA ASP A 106 -8.31 14.06 -1.90
C ASP A 106 -7.19 15.11 -1.87
N THR A 107 -6.23 14.94 -0.97
CA THR A 107 -5.04 15.80 -0.85
C THR A 107 -3.83 15.27 -1.63
N ALA A 108 -3.95 14.11 -2.27
CA ALA A 108 -2.92 13.56 -3.13
C ALA A 108 -2.72 14.42 -4.40
N ASN A 109 -1.68 14.13 -5.18
CA ASN A 109 -1.46 14.83 -6.44
C ASN A 109 -2.61 14.58 -7.42
N HIS A 110 -2.86 15.52 -8.33
CA HIS A 110 -3.91 15.37 -9.34
C HIS A 110 -3.64 14.20 -10.30
N ASP A 111 -2.38 13.88 -10.56
CA ASP A 111 -1.93 12.75 -11.38
C ASP A 111 -1.58 11.51 -10.53
N CYS A 112 -2.11 11.42 -9.30
CA CYS A 112 -1.83 10.31 -8.41
C CYS A 112 -2.29 8.97 -9.00
N ILE A 113 -1.41 7.98 -8.92
CA ILE A 113 -1.67 6.60 -9.34
C ILE A 113 -2.29 5.84 -8.18
N TYR A 114 -3.43 5.21 -8.42
CA TYR A 114 -4.11 4.38 -7.42
C TYR A 114 -3.93 2.91 -7.77
N ALA A 115 -3.54 2.09 -6.78
CA ALA A 115 -3.48 0.65 -6.91
C ALA A 115 -4.32 -0.03 -5.82
N LEU A 116 -5.11 -1.02 -6.20
CA LEU A 116 -5.81 -1.89 -5.25
C LEU A 116 -4.97 -3.14 -4.99
N VAL A 117 -4.83 -3.50 -3.72
CA VAL A 117 -4.03 -4.65 -3.31
C VAL A 117 -4.82 -5.54 -2.37
N GLY A 118 -5.21 -6.71 -2.87
CA GLY A 118 -5.73 -7.80 -2.06
C GLY A 118 -4.57 -8.55 -1.44
N ASN A 119 -4.29 -8.31 -0.16
CA ASN A 119 -3.27 -9.04 0.58
C ASN A 119 -3.84 -10.32 1.21
N LYS A 120 -2.94 -11.21 1.62
CA LYS A 120 -3.23 -12.55 2.19
C LYS A 120 -3.82 -13.53 1.18
N ALA A 121 -3.40 -13.40 -0.09
CA ALA A 121 -3.77 -14.33 -1.16
C ALA A 121 -3.42 -15.80 -0.84
N ASP A 122 -2.48 -16.06 0.07
CA ASP A 122 -2.20 -17.41 0.56
C ASP A 122 -3.40 -18.10 1.24
N LEU A 123 -4.41 -17.34 1.68
CA LEU A 123 -5.62 -17.91 2.27
C LEU A 123 -6.63 -18.41 1.23
N THR A 124 -6.54 -17.95 -0.02
CA THR A 124 -7.57 -18.16 -1.05
C THR A 124 -7.02 -18.74 -2.36
N ASP A 125 -5.78 -18.43 -2.72
CA ASP A 125 -5.10 -18.90 -3.93
C ASP A 125 -4.02 -19.96 -3.60
N PRO A 126 -4.16 -21.21 -4.07
CA PRO A 126 -3.15 -22.26 -3.93
C PRO A 126 -1.78 -21.88 -4.50
N ARG A 127 -1.72 -21.03 -5.53
CA ARG A 127 -0.43 -20.57 -6.11
C ARG A 127 0.32 -19.70 -5.12
N ALA A 128 -0.40 -18.82 -4.41
CA ALA A 128 0.17 -17.96 -3.39
C ALA A 128 0.67 -18.75 -2.17
N GLN A 129 0.13 -19.94 -1.90
CA GLN A 129 0.59 -20.83 -0.83
C GLN A 129 1.93 -21.51 -1.14
N LEU A 130 2.17 -21.84 -2.41
CA LEU A 130 3.35 -22.58 -2.86
C LEU A 130 4.58 -21.70 -3.08
N CYS A 131 4.39 -20.40 -3.28
CA CYS A 131 5.47 -19.44 -3.45
C CYS A 131 6.17 -19.14 -2.13
N GLN A 132 7.07 -20.02 -1.67
CA GLN A 132 8.00 -19.65 -0.62
C GLN A 132 9.29 -19.14 -1.28
N ASP A 133 9.52 -17.83 -1.21
CA ASP A 133 10.86 -17.30 -1.49
C ASP A 133 11.84 -17.98 -0.53
N SER A 134 12.80 -18.70 -1.09
CA SER A 134 13.65 -19.66 -0.40
C SER A 134 14.70 -18.98 0.49
N ASP A 135 14.27 -18.43 1.63
CA ASP A 135 15.16 -17.81 2.62
C ASP A 135 15.36 -18.65 3.90
N GLU A 136 14.85 -19.90 3.94
CA GLU A 136 15.09 -20.86 5.03
C GLU A 136 16.13 -21.95 4.69
N ALA A 137 16.93 -21.78 3.63
CA ALA A 137 18.03 -22.69 3.32
C ALA A 137 19.34 -22.29 4.02
N SER A 138 19.37 -22.22 5.36
CA SER A 138 20.59 -22.44 6.15
C SER A 138 20.28 -22.59 7.66
N LYS A 139 20.56 -23.81 8.19
CA LYS A 139 20.32 -24.38 9.54
C LYS A 139 18.95 -25.07 9.63
N ASP A 140 18.80 -26.39 9.77
CA ASP A 140 19.70 -27.46 10.20
C ASP A 140 19.38 -28.75 9.42
N ARG A 141 20.42 -29.53 9.11
CA ARG A 141 20.31 -30.93 8.70
C ARG A 141 20.48 -31.81 9.93
N MET A 142 19.43 -32.54 10.32
CA MET A 142 19.37 -33.89 10.96
C MET A 142 17.96 -34.05 11.58
N ASP A 143 17.21 -35.15 11.62
CA ASP A 143 17.20 -36.52 11.06
C ASP A 143 15.76 -37.07 11.34
N CYS A 144 15.40 -38.15 10.65
CA CYS A 144 14.11 -38.84 10.51
C CYS A 144 13.29 -39.20 11.76
N GLY A 145 11.98 -39.39 11.52
CA GLY A 145 11.10 -40.22 12.34
C GLY A 145 9.68 -40.35 11.75
N GLU A 146 9.44 -41.38 10.94
CA GLU A 146 8.11 -41.85 10.53
C GLU A 146 7.29 -42.29 11.75
N GLU A 147 6.01 -41.90 11.83
CA GLU A 147 4.95 -42.82 12.26
C GLU A 147 3.66 -42.56 11.48
N ARG A 148 3.12 -43.64 10.91
CA ARG A 148 1.80 -43.75 10.30
C ARG A 148 0.81 -44.15 11.38
N THR A 149 -0.37 -43.51 11.41
CA THR A 149 -1.58 -44.17 11.89
C THR A 149 -2.77 -43.79 11.02
N GLU A 150 -3.31 -44.80 10.37
CA GLU A 150 -4.59 -44.84 9.68
C GLU A 150 -5.74 -44.56 10.65
N THR A 151 -6.85 -43.98 10.16
CA THR A 151 -8.23 -44.44 10.45
C THR A 151 -9.19 -43.86 9.41
N GLN A 152 -9.84 -44.77 8.67
CA GLN A 152 -11.01 -44.58 7.80
C GLN A 152 -12.26 -44.33 8.69
N VAL A 153 -13.45 -43.83 8.32
CA VAL A 153 -14.37 -44.13 7.21
C VAL A 153 -15.59 -43.16 7.28
N LEU A 154 -16.06 -42.70 6.10
CA LEU A 154 -17.44 -42.53 5.59
C LEU A 154 -18.58 -41.87 6.42
N SER A 155 -19.32 -40.93 5.79
CA SER A 155 -20.73 -41.13 5.35
C SER A 155 -21.62 -39.85 5.21
N ALA A 156 -22.13 -39.67 3.97
CA ALA A 156 -23.47 -39.19 3.52
C ALA A 156 -23.95 -37.72 3.70
N CYS A 157 -24.31 -37.14 2.54
CA CYS A 157 -25.16 -35.96 2.35
C CYS A 157 -26.65 -36.24 2.65
N PRO A 158 -27.44 -35.22 3.03
CA PRO A 158 -28.49 -34.75 2.10
C PRO A 158 -28.73 -33.22 2.11
N THR A 159 -29.25 -32.67 1.00
CA THR A 159 -29.77 -31.29 0.82
C THR A 159 -31.29 -31.32 0.58
N PRO A 160 -32.02 -30.18 0.58
CA PRO A 160 -32.17 -29.11 1.59
C PRO A 160 -33.67 -28.90 1.94
N PRO A 161 -34.05 -27.84 2.68
CA PRO A 161 -35.10 -26.99 2.12
C PRO A 161 -34.89 -25.48 2.30
N ALA A 162 -35.76 -24.75 1.59
CA ALA A 162 -35.68 -23.35 1.20
C ALA A 162 -35.82 -22.29 2.30
N SER A 163 -35.45 -21.07 1.90
CA SER A 163 -35.31 -19.76 2.55
C SER A 163 -36.45 -19.29 3.48
N PRO A 164 -36.22 -18.21 4.24
CA PRO A 164 -36.74 -16.93 3.73
C PRO A 164 -35.76 -15.76 3.78
N VAL A 165 -36.04 -14.82 2.87
CA VAL A 165 -35.40 -13.53 2.62
C VAL A 165 -35.48 -12.64 3.87
N SER A 166 -34.38 -11.97 4.22
CA SER A 166 -34.38 -10.80 5.12
C SER A 166 -33.32 -9.79 4.68
N LEU A 167 -33.77 -8.55 4.54
CA LEU A 167 -33.03 -7.39 4.06
C LEU A 167 -32.03 -6.88 5.11
N SER A 168 -30.77 -7.30 4.98
CA SER A 168 -29.57 -6.56 5.39
C SER A 168 -28.35 -7.27 4.77
N GLY A 169 -27.95 -6.83 3.57
CA GLY A 169 -26.96 -7.52 2.74
C GLY A 169 -25.52 -7.35 3.22
N ILE A 170 -25.17 -7.91 4.38
CA ILE A 170 -23.79 -8.21 4.76
C ILE A 170 -23.76 -9.67 5.19
N THR A 171 -23.31 -10.55 4.30
CA THR A 171 -23.09 -11.96 4.62
C THR A 171 -21.72 -12.08 5.31
N PRO A 172 -21.63 -12.48 6.59
CA PRO A 172 -20.35 -12.70 7.24
C PRO A 172 -19.61 -13.83 6.52
N GLY A 173 -18.40 -13.56 6.02
CA GLY A 173 -17.55 -14.56 5.36
C GLY A 173 -17.57 -14.57 3.82
N LYS A 174 -18.09 -13.53 3.15
CA LYS A 174 -17.87 -13.37 1.71
C LYS A 174 -16.39 -13.06 1.45
N GLN A 175 -15.72 -13.91 0.67
CA GLN A 175 -14.38 -13.64 0.13
C GLN A 175 -14.47 -12.61 -1.00
N VAL A 176 -13.44 -11.79 -1.15
CA VAL A 176 -13.35 -10.79 -2.23
C VAL A 176 -12.87 -11.48 -3.50
N THR A 177 -13.58 -11.30 -4.62
CA THR A 177 -13.12 -11.77 -5.92
C THR A 177 -12.32 -10.69 -6.65
N PRO A 178 -11.45 -11.05 -7.62
CA PRO A 178 -10.77 -10.06 -8.46
C PRO A 178 -11.73 -9.12 -9.20
N GLU A 179 -12.91 -9.62 -9.59
CA GLU A 179 -13.94 -8.83 -10.26
C GLU A 179 -14.49 -7.72 -9.35
N ASP A 180 -14.69 -8.02 -8.07
CA ASP A 180 -15.14 -7.03 -7.09
C ASP A 180 -14.10 -5.92 -6.90
N ALA A 181 -12.80 -6.28 -6.89
CA ALA A 181 -11.71 -5.32 -6.81
C ALA A 181 -11.63 -4.43 -8.07
N MET A 182 -11.71 -5.02 -9.27
CA MET A 182 -11.74 -4.26 -10.53
C MET A 182 -12.95 -3.32 -10.60
N ALA A 183 -14.11 -3.76 -10.11
CA ALA A 183 -15.30 -2.92 -10.04
C ALA A 183 -15.10 -1.73 -9.09
N LEU A 184 -14.45 -1.94 -7.93
CA LEU A 184 -14.08 -0.86 -7.02
C LEU A 184 -13.08 0.10 -7.68
N TYR A 185 -12.08 -0.41 -8.40
CA TYR A 185 -11.11 0.41 -9.10
C TYR A 185 -11.79 1.38 -10.08
N GLY A 186 -12.74 0.89 -10.88
CA GLY A 186 -13.53 1.73 -11.78
C GLY A 186 -14.34 2.81 -11.04
N ARG A 187 -14.86 2.51 -9.84
CA ARG A 187 -15.53 3.52 -9.00
C ARG A 187 -14.56 4.58 -8.46
N ILE A 188 -13.36 4.17 -8.04
CA ILE A 188 -12.30 5.09 -7.59
C ILE A 188 -11.91 6.07 -8.71
N LEU A 189 -11.71 5.57 -9.94
CA LEU A 189 -11.38 6.42 -11.09
C LEU A 189 -12.47 7.46 -11.36
N ARG A 190 -13.74 7.05 -11.32
CA ARG A 190 -14.89 7.96 -11.48
C ARG A 190 -14.95 9.01 -10.37
N TYR A 191 -14.73 8.59 -9.11
CA TYR A 191 -14.70 9.50 -7.97
C TYR A 191 -13.59 10.55 -8.11
N LYS A 192 -12.42 10.16 -8.63
CA LYS A 192 -11.28 11.06 -8.83
C LYS A 192 -11.34 11.88 -10.11
N GLY A 193 -12.36 11.69 -10.95
CA GLY A 193 -12.46 12.38 -12.24
C GLY A 193 -11.32 12.04 -13.21
N LEU A 194 -10.67 10.87 -13.02
CA LEU A 194 -9.63 10.40 -13.93
C LEU A 194 -10.31 9.76 -15.14
N GLU A 195 -10.08 10.32 -16.34
CA GLU A 195 -10.71 9.82 -17.56
C GLU A 195 -10.29 8.37 -17.87
N GLU A 196 -11.26 7.53 -18.25
CA GLU A 196 -11.09 6.08 -18.49
C GLU A 196 -10.10 5.76 -19.63
N LYS A 197 -9.76 6.75 -20.47
CA LYS A 197 -8.80 6.61 -21.60
C LYS A 197 -7.35 6.96 -21.25
N SER A 198 -7.13 7.76 -20.21
CA SER A 198 -5.78 8.18 -19.77
C SER A 198 -5.32 7.43 -18.52
N SER A 199 -6.27 6.85 -17.78
CA SER A 199 -6.00 5.99 -16.63
C SER A 199 -5.50 4.61 -17.04
N LEU A 200 -4.76 3.99 -16.12
CA LEU A 200 -4.19 2.67 -16.33
C LEU A 200 -5.29 1.61 -16.16
N PRO A 201 -5.28 0.53 -16.97
CA PRO A 201 -6.35 -0.45 -16.94
C PRO A 201 -6.32 -1.27 -15.64
N ALA A 202 -7.49 -1.73 -15.21
CA ALA A 202 -7.68 -2.36 -13.89
C ALA A 202 -6.83 -3.61 -13.69
N ASP A 203 -6.57 -4.37 -14.75
CA ASP A 203 -5.71 -5.55 -14.79
C ASP A 203 -4.25 -5.25 -14.42
N LYS A 204 -3.80 -4.01 -14.61
CA LYS A 204 -2.45 -3.54 -14.23
C LYS A 204 -2.39 -2.85 -12.87
N MET A 205 -3.54 -2.64 -12.24
CA MET A 205 -3.69 -1.79 -11.05
C MET A 205 -4.29 -2.52 -9.86
N CYS A 206 -4.89 -3.69 -10.09
CA CYS A 206 -5.39 -4.60 -9.06
C CYS A 206 -4.40 -5.76 -8.90
N PHE A 207 -3.81 -5.89 -7.72
CA PHE A 207 -2.84 -6.93 -7.40
C PHE A 207 -3.37 -7.82 -6.28
N GLU A 208 -3.17 -9.12 -6.41
CA GLU A 208 -3.28 -10.05 -5.28
C GLU A 208 -1.89 -10.43 -4.80
N THR A 209 -1.64 -10.26 -3.50
CA THR A 209 -0.32 -10.41 -2.89
C THR A 209 -0.40 -11.26 -1.62
N SER A 210 0.73 -11.84 -1.23
CA SER A 210 0.90 -12.40 0.11
C SER A 210 2.19 -11.90 0.72
N ALA A 211 2.06 -11.04 1.74
CA ALA A 211 3.19 -10.68 2.60
C ALA A 211 3.81 -11.90 3.31
N LYS A 212 3.02 -12.95 3.56
CA LYS A 212 3.48 -14.15 4.25
C LYS A 212 4.43 -14.96 3.37
N THR A 213 4.07 -15.18 2.11
CA THR A 213 4.81 -16.08 1.22
C THR A 213 5.78 -15.33 0.29
N GLY A 214 5.51 -14.06 0.01
CA GLY A 214 6.25 -13.23 -0.96
C GLY A 214 5.53 -13.07 -2.29
N TYR A 215 4.43 -13.82 -2.50
CA TYR A 215 3.66 -13.82 -3.74
C TYR A 215 3.29 -12.40 -4.22
N ASN A 216 3.72 -12.05 -5.43
CA ASN A 216 3.49 -10.78 -6.13
C ASN A 216 3.91 -9.49 -5.41
N VAL A 217 4.63 -9.57 -4.28
CA VAL A 217 5.01 -8.38 -3.52
C VAL A 217 5.98 -7.49 -4.30
N ASP A 218 6.99 -8.07 -4.94
CA ASP A 218 7.92 -7.30 -5.79
C ASP A 218 7.24 -6.70 -7.00
N ASN A 219 6.44 -7.52 -7.70
CA ASN A 219 5.72 -7.10 -8.88
C ASN A 219 4.86 -5.86 -8.59
N LEU A 220 4.15 -5.83 -7.45
CA LEU A 220 3.40 -4.67 -7.00
C LEU A 220 4.28 -3.41 -6.88
N PHE A 221 5.34 -3.46 -6.08
CA PHE A 221 6.14 -2.27 -5.80
C PHE A 221 6.94 -1.81 -7.02
N GLU A 222 7.56 -2.73 -7.76
CA GLU A 222 8.36 -2.41 -8.94
C GLU A 222 7.50 -1.86 -10.07
N ALA A 223 6.31 -2.43 -10.31
CA ALA A 223 5.36 -1.87 -11.28
C ALA A 223 4.98 -0.43 -10.92
N LEU A 224 4.66 -0.17 -9.65
CA LEU A 224 4.34 1.20 -9.20
C LEU A 224 5.52 2.15 -9.30
N PHE A 225 6.73 1.68 -8.99
CA PHE A 225 7.93 2.50 -9.09
C PHE A 225 8.20 2.93 -10.52
N ASP A 226 8.07 2.02 -11.49
CA ASP A 226 8.23 2.34 -12.91
C ASP A 226 7.16 3.29 -13.41
N LEU A 227 5.92 3.15 -12.91
CA LEU A 227 4.81 4.00 -13.28
C LEU A 227 4.88 5.42 -12.73
N VAL A 228 5.56 5.64 -11.59
CA VAL A 228 5.76 7.00 -11.05
C VAL A 228 6.99 7.71 -11.65
N LEU A 229 7.86 7.01 -12.40
CA LEU A 229 9.05 7.62 -13.04
C LEU A 229 8.71 8.79 -13.97
N PRO A 230 7.69 8.72 -14.85
CA PRO A 230 7.32 9.85 -15.70
C PRO A 230 6.91 11.10 -14.92
N SER A 231 6.20 10.94 -13.79
CA SER A 231 5.82 12.05 -12.92
C SER A 231 7.04 12.70 -12.25
N ILE A 232 8.07 11.92 -11.88
CA ILE A 232 9.33 12.47 -11.36
C ILE A 232 10.03 13.35 -12.40
N LEU A 233 10.11 12.87 -13.65
CA LEU A 233 10.76 13.60 -14.74
C LEU A 233 10.05 14.92 -15.04
N ARG A 234 8.71 14.93 -15.05
CA ARG A 234 7.91 16.14 -15.23
C ARG A 234 8.17 17.16 -14.12
N ASN A 235 8.13 16.72 -12.86
CA ASN A 235 8.38 17.58 -11.70
C ASN A 235 9.80 18.16 -11.68
N LYS A 236 10.80 17.43 -12.20
CA LYS A 236 12.17 17.95 -12.32
C LYS A 236 12.30 19.00 -13.42
N ASN A 237 11.60 18.85 -14.54
CA ASN A 237 11.61 19.83 -15.62
C ASN A 237 10.88 21.13 -15.22
N GLU A 238 9.76 21.04 -14.50
CA GLU A 238 9.02 22.20 -13.99
C GLU A 238 9.82 22.98 -12.95
N ASN A 239 10.52 22.30 -12.04
CA ASN A 239 11.40 22.93 -11.06
C ASN A 239 12.68 23.53 -11.69
N GLN A 240 13.09 23.09 -12.88
CA GLN A 240 14.19 23.72 -13.62
C GLN A 240 13.73 24.98 -14.37
N HIS A 241 12.45 25.07 -14.77
CA HIS A 241 11.89 26.24 -15.46
C HIS A 241 11.26 27.29 -14.54
N SER A 242 10.95 26.93 -13.29
CA SER A 242 10.57 27.87 -12.24
C SER A 242 11.69 27.97 -11.21
N PRO A 243 12.70 28.83 -11.40
CA PRO A 243 13.63 29.13 -10.32
C PRO A 243 12.77 29.79 -9.24
N THR A 244 12.48 29.03 -8.18
CA THR A 244 11.87 29.61 -6.99
C THR A 244 12.83 30.70 -6.55
N VAL A 245 12.36 31.95 -6.55
CA VAL A 245 13.15 33.07 -6.07
C VAL A 245 13.46 32.77 -4.60
N ASP A 246 14.70 32.39 -4.31
CA ASP A 246 15.20 32.27 -2.95
C ASP A 246 15.04 33.65 -2.30
N LEU A 247 14.05 33.78 -1.41
CA LEU A 247 13.82 34.97 -0.59
C LEU A 247 14.87 35.13 0.54
N GLU A 248 16.03 34.49 0.40
CA GLU A 248 17.17 34.56 1.33
C GLU A 248 18.19 35.65 0.96
N GLU A 249 17.80 36.68 0.20
CA GLU A 249 18.66 37.86 -0.02
C GLU A 249 17.95 39.20 0.24
N CYS A 250 17.34 39.32 1.42
CA CYS A 250 16.97 40.61 2.02
C CYS A 250 17.49 40.71 3.47
N ARG A 251 18.79 40.49 3.69
CA ARG A 251 19.48 40.96 4.90
C ARG A 251 20.67 41.83 4.52
N GLY A 252 20.45 43.15 4.52
CA GLY A 252 21.54 44.08 4.24
C GLY A 252 21.22 45.56 4.31
N ALA A 253 20.48 46.05 5.32
CA ALA A 253 20.49 47.48 5.61
C ALA A 253 20.43 47.73 7.12
N LYS A 254 21.60 48.03 7.70
CA LYS A 254 21.76 48.51 9.08
C LYS A 254 20.96 49.81 9.24
N ARG A 255 19.89 49.81 10.04
CA ARG A 255 19.32 51.04 10.61
C ARG A 255 20.08 51.38 11.88
N GLY A 256 20.90 52.44 11.81
CA GLY A 256 21.46 53.09 12.99
C GLY A 256 20.35 53.67 13.86
N ARG A 257 20.46 53.49 15.18
CA ARG A 257 19.64 54.18 16.17
C ARG A 257 20.12 55.64 16.28
N PRO A 258 19.23 56.64 16.35
CA PRO A 258 19.49 57.85 17.11
C PRO A 258 18.97 57.68 18.54
N SER A 259 19.82 57.98 19.52
CA SER A 259 19.42 58.22 20.90
C SER A 259 18.56 59.48 20.98
N CYS A 260 17.47 59.43 21.72
CA CYS A 260 16.80 60.62 22.24
C CYS A 260 16.32 60.32 23.67
N CYS A 261 16.48 61.33 24.53
CA CYS A 261 16.32 61.40 25.98
C CYS A 261 17.54 60.95 26.79
#